data_AF-A0A834N4D2-F1
#
_entry.id   AF-A0A834N4D2-F1
#
_cell.length_a   1.000
_cell.length_b   1.000
_cell.length_c   1.000
_cell.angle_alpha   90.00
_cell.angle_beta   90.00
_cell.angle_gamma   90.00
#
_symmetry.space_group_name_H-M   'P 1'
#
loop_
_entity.id
_entity.type
_entity.pdbx_description
1 polymer ?
#
loop_
_entity_poly.entity_id
_entity_poly.type
_entity_poly.pdbx_seq_one_letter_code
_entity_poly.pdbx_strand_id
1 'polypeptide(L)'
;MKLLCVLLFASTCLGYSDKSGFHCTIGTANVPLSWMDMVDPCIKNLTSQIKTEVEASLTYLAMGAHFARDSINRPGFSKFFLENASEEREHAIKLIEYLLMRGQLINDVNDLLKFPLNPVREEWNSGMDALTDALNLEAKVTRSIRDIITTCETPANYNFNDYHLVDYLSGEFLEEQYKGERVLAGKISTLGKMIVNNGPLGEFLFDKKLLNGEV
;
A
#
# COMPACT_ATOMS: atom_id res chain seq x y z
N MET A 1 20.63 -82.70 19.19
CA MET A 1 20.11 -81.81 20.27
C MET A 1 20.79 -80.46 20.16
N LYS A 2 19.98 -79.40 20.24
CA LYS A 2 20.30 -77.96 20.35
C LYS A 2 20.59 -77.19 19.05
N LEU A 3 19.48 -76.65 18.52
CA LEU A 3 19.38 -75.38 17.80
C LEU A 3 20.14 -74.26 18.51
N LEU A 4 20.79 -73.38 17.73
CA LEU A 4 20.76 -71.93 17.99
C LEU A 4 21.07 -71.15 16.71
N CYS A 5 20.04 -70.45 16.21
CA CYS A 5 20.13 -69.33 15.27
C CYS A 5 21.00 -68.21 15.84
N VAL A 6 21.79 -67.50 15.01
CA VAL A 6 21.79 -66.02 14.96
C VAL A 6 22.23 -65.56 13.57
N LEU A 7 21.21 -65.15 12.80
CA LEU A 7 21.08 -63.99 11.91
C LEU A 7 22.32 -63.33 11.27
N LEU A 8 22.28 -63.29 9.93
CA LEU A 8 23.06 -62.43 9.04
C LEU A 8 22.91 -60.94 9.38
N PHE A 9 24.02 -60.24 9.61
CA PHE A 9 24.10 -58.80 9.46
C PHE A 9 24.40 -58.46 8.00
N ALA A 10 23.35 -58.19 7.22
CA ALA A 10 23.48 -57.48 5.95
C ALA A 10 23.83 -56.03 6.26
N SER A 11 25.09 -55.65 6.08
CA SER A 11 25.52 -54.25 6.15
C SER A 11 25.03 -53.55 4.87
N THR A 12 23.84 -52.95 4.95
CA THR A 12 23.39 -51.96 3.98
C THR A 12 24.27 -50.73 4.14
N CYS A 13 25.16 -50.50 3.17
CA CYS A 13 25.75 -49.19 2.96
C CYS A 13 24.62 -48.23 2.55
N LEU A 14 23.91 -47.69 3.54
CA LEU A 14 23.11 -46.50 3.37
C LEU A 14 24.10 -45.39 3.02
N GLY A 15 24.16 -45.04 1.74
CA GLY A 15 24.80 -43.82 1.29
C GLY A 15 24.18 -42.65 2.05
N TYR A 16 24.89 -42.20 3.07
CA TYR A 16 24.58 -40.97 3.78
C TYR A 16 24.85 -39.84 2.79
N SER A 17 23.82 -39.48 2.02
CA SER A 17 23.83 -38.21 1.31
C SER A 17 23.68 -37.14 2.38
N ASP A 18 24.82 -36.72 2.91
CA ASP A 18 24.92 -35.51 3.70
C ASP A 18 24.50 -34.37 2.78
N LYS A 19 23.23 -33.97 2.88
CA LYS A 19 22.78 -32.67 2.39
C LYS A 19 23.36 -31.60 3.31
N SER A 20 24.68 -31.51 3.40
CA SER A 20 25.35 -30.29 3.83
C SER A 20 25.12 -29.28 2.71
N GLY A 21 23.98 -28.58 2.84
CA GLY A 21 23.55 -27.54 1.94
C GLY A 21 24.62 -26.47 1.85
N PHE A 22 25.23 -26.35 0.66
CA PHE A 22 26.08 -25.23 0.29
C PHE A 22 25.23 -23.94 0.24
N HIS A 23 24.80 -23.43 1.39
CA HIS A 23 24.31 -22.07 1.52
C HIS A 23 25.52 -21.15 1.54
N CYS A 24 25.82 -20.54 0.39
CA CYS A 24 26.84 -19.51 0.27
C CYS A 24 26.29 -18.21 0.87
N THR A 25 26.28 -18.09 2.20
CA THR A 25 26.01 -16.83 2.88
C THR A 25 27.33 -16.16 3.25
N ILE A 26 27.49 -14.91 2.84
CA ILE A 26 28.60 -14.08 3.32
C ILE A 26 28.23 -13.66 4.75
N GLY A 27 29.19 -13.75 5.68
CA GLY A 27 28.98 -13.30 7.05
C GLY A 27 28.56 -11.83 7.10
N THR A 28 27.63 -11.49 7.98
CA THR A 28 27.15 -10.11 8.14
C THR A 28 28.18 -9.26 8.88
N ALA A 29 28.30 -7.99 8.49
CA ALA A 29 29.10 -7.02 9.24
C ALA A 29 28.35 -6.59 10.51
N ASN A 30 29.04 -6.53 11.64
CA ASN A 30 28.48 -6.04 12.89
C ASN A 30 28.50 -4.50 12.90
N VAL A 31 27.38 -3.89 12.50
CA VAL A 31 27.16 -2.44 12.60
C VAL A 31 26.50 -2.13 13.95
N PRO A 32 26.90 -1.07 14.67
CA PRO A 32 26.22 -0.65 15.90
C PRO A 32 24.72 -0.40 15.68
N LEU A 33 23.88 -0.81 16.63
CA LEU A 33 22.41 -0.72 16.52
C LEU A 33 21.80 0.49 17.24
N SER A 34 22.62 1.30 17.92
CA SER A 34 22.17 2.42 18.76
C SER A 34 21.46 3.56 18.00
N TRP A 35 21.52 3.56 16.66
CA TRP A 35 20.85 4.53 15.81
C TRP A 35 19.43 4.11 15.39
N MET A 36 19.05 2.84 15.61
CA MET A 36 17.71 2.34 15.33
C MET A 36 16.83 2.58 16.55
N ASP A 37 16.03 3.64 16.50
CA ASP A 37 15.33 4.23 17.65
C ASP A 37 13.81 4.20 17.54
N MET A 38 13.25 3.76 16.40
CA MET A 38 11.80 3.62 16.23
C MET A 38 11.21 2.60 17.22
N VAL A 39 9.99 2.87 17.68
CA VAL A 39 9.26 2.00 18.62
C VAL A 39 8.20 1.15 17.94
N ASP A 40 7.90 -0.02 18.50
CA ASP A 40 7.01 -1.02 17.89
C ASP A 40 5.64 -0.49 17.43
N PRO A 41 4.92 0.36 18.19
CA PRO A 41 3.63 0.89 17.74
C PRO A 41 3.75 1.70 16.45
N CYS A 42 4.81 2.48 16.29
CA CYS A 42 5.07 3.26 15.08
C CYS A 42 5.41 2.36 13.91
N ILE A 43 6.34 1.42 14.10
CA ILE A 43 6.76 0.49 13.06
C ILE A 43 5.55 -0.31 12.56
N LYS A 44 4.73 -0.82 13.47
CA LYS A 44 3.54 -1.61 13.13
C LYS A 44 2.51 -0.78 12.36
N ASN A 45 2.21 0.43 12.83
CA ASN A 45 1.20 1.24 12.16
C ASN A 45 1.68 1.74 10.80
N LEU A 46 2.96 2.11 10.66
CA LEU A 46 3.55 2.50 9.38
C LEU A 46 3.59 1.33 8.39
N THR A 47 3.94 0.13 8.88
CA THR A 47 3.87 -1.12 8.09
C THR A 47 2.44 -1.40 7.63
N SER A 48 1.45 -1.18 8.49
CA SER A 48 0.04 -1.30 8.11
C SER A 48 -0.38 -0.24 7.08
N GLN A 49 0.17 0.98 7.16
CA GLN A 49 -0.11 2.04 6.20
C GLN A 49 0.39 1.69 4.81
N ILE A 50 1.57 1.08 4.68
CA ILE A 50 2.10 0.60 3.39
C ILE A 50 1.09 -0.33 2.71
N LYS A 51 0.47 -1.23 3.47
CA LYS A 51 -0.59 -2.09 2.95
C LYS A 51 -1.80 -1.26 2.49
N THR A 52 -2.23 -0.28 3.28
CA THR A 52 -3.34 0.63 2.93
C THR A 52 -3.07 1.34 1.60
N GLU A 53 -1.88 1.91 1.39
CA GLU A 53 -1.55 2.61 0.14
C GLU A 53 -1.51 1.66 -1.06
N VAL A 54 -1.02 0.43 -0.88
CA VAL A 54 -1.06 -0.58 -1.95
C VAL A 54 -2.50 -0.98 -2.29
N GLU A 55 -3.37 -1.16 -1.29
CA GLU A 55 -4.80 -1.44 -1.53
C GLU A 55 -5.51 -0.25 -2.20
N ALA A 56 -5.14 0.99 -1.87
CA ALA A 56 -5.62 2.20 -2.53
C ALA A 56 -5.17 2.26 -3.99
N SER A 57 -3.88 2.01 -4.26
CA SER A 57 -3.32 1.89 -5.61
C SER A 57 -4.07 0.86 -6.47
N LEU A 58 -4.34 -0.33 -5.92
CA LEU A 58 -5.11 -1.36 -6.64
C LEU A 58 -6.56 -0.94 -6.88
N THR A 59 -7.17 -0.23 -5.93
CA THR A 59 -8.53 0.29 -6.07
C THR A 59 -8.61 1.34 -7.19
N TYR A 60 -7.66 2.26 -7.25
CA TYR A 60 -7.57 3.23 -8.34
C TYR A 60 -7.24 2.58 -9.69
N LEU A 61 -6.41 1.54 -9.70
CA LEU A 61 -6.15 0.75 -10.90
C LEU A 61 -7.43 0.11 -11.45
N ALA A 62 -8.28 -0.43 -10.55
CA ALA A 62 -9.59 -0.98 -10.91
C ALA A 62 -10.53 0.11 -11.45
N MET A 63 -10.56 1.31 -10.86
CA MET A 63 -11.30 2.46 -11.39
C MET A 63 -10.82 2.82 -12.81
N GLY A 64 -9.50 2.92 -13.01
CA GLY A 64 -8.89 3.22 -14.30
C GLY A 64 -9.29 2.23 -15.38
N ALA A 65 -9.22 0.92 -15.07
CA ALA A 65 -9.63 -0.16 -15.96
C ALA A 65 -11.13 -0.13 -16.26
N HIS A 66 -11.96 0.13 -15.24
CA HIS A 66 -13.41 0.23 -15.38
C HIS A 66 -13.83 1.28 -16.41
N PHE A 67 -13.26 2.49 -16.35
CA PHE A 67 -13.58 3.58 -17.27
C PHE A 67 -12.96 3.41 -18.67
N ALA A 68 -11.97 2.52 -18.83
CA ALA A 68 -11.37 2.17 -20.11
C ALA A 68 -12.20 1.16 -20.92
N ARG A 69 -13.19 0.48 -20.30
CA ARG A 69 -14.07 -0.48 -21.00
C ARG A 69 -14.79 0.21 -22.17
N ASP A 70 -14.92 -0.47 -23.30
CA ASP A 70 -15.59 0.06 -24.51
C ASP A 70 -17.05 0.46 -24.26
N SER A 71 -17.75 -0.26 -23.38
CA SER A 71 -19.11 0.01 -22.95
C SER A 71 -19.27 1.29 -22.10
N ILE A 72 -18.19 1.82 -21.53
CA ILE A 72 -18.19 3.06 -20.72
C ILE A 72 -17.46 4.18 -21.45
N ASN A 73 -16.25 3.91 -21.92
CA ASN A 73 -15.39 4.77 -22.73
C ASN A 73 -15.29 6.21 -22.20
N ARG A 74 -14.65 6.34 -21.04
CA ARG A 74 -14.34 7.62 -20.38
C ARG A 74 -12.83 7.75 -20.20
N PRO A 75 -12.08 8.07 -21.27
CA PRO A 75 -10.63 8.10 -21.25
C PRO A 75 -10.03 9.14 -20.29
N GLY A 76 -10.71 10.26 -20.03
CA GLY A 76 -10.28 11.24 -19.04
C GLY A 76 -10.34 10.70 -17.63
N PHE A 77 -11.44 10.04 -17.26
CA PHE A 77 -11.55 9.36 -15.97
C PHE A 77 -10.55 8.21 -15.83
N SER A 78 -10.41 7.41 -16.88
CA SER A 78 -9.45 6.30 -16.90
C SER A 78 -8.03 6.80 -16.65
N LYS A 79 -7.59 7.82 -17.40
CA LYS A 79 -6.28 8.45 -17.22
C LYS A 79 -6.11 8.98 -15.80
N PHE A 80 -7.08 9.76 -15.31
CA PHE A 80 -7.03 10.34 -13.97
C PHE A 80 -6.85 9.27 -12.90
N PHE A 81 -7.65 8.21 -12.90
CA PHE A 81 -7.53 7.17 -11.87
C PHE A 81 -6.26 6.32 -12.02
N LEU A 82 -5.74 6.12 -13.23
CA LEU A 82 -4.44 5.45 -13.41
C LEU A 82 -3.26 6.29 -12.90
N GLU A 83 -3.35 7.62 -13.01
CA GLU A 83 -2.38 8.54 -12.42
C GLU A 83 -2.43 8.45 -10.89
N ASN A 84 -3.62 8.50 -10.28
CA ASN A 84 -3.79 8.31 -8.82
C ASN A 84 -3.31 6.92 -8.36
N ALA A 85 -3.55 5.86 -9.14
CA ALA A 85 -3.04 4.53 -8.82
C ALA A 85 -1.50 4.49 -8.74
N SER A 86 -0.84 5.26 -9.61
CA SER A 86 0.62 5.39 -9.61
C SER A 86 1.10 6.21 -8.42
N GLU A 87 0.39 7.29 -8.09
CA GLU A 87 0.67 8.14 -6.93
C GLU A 87 0.60 7.36 -5.60
N GLU A 88 -0.46 6.57 -5.39
CA GLU A 88 -0.57 5.73 -4.18
C GLU A 88 0.52 4.65 -4.10
N ARG A 89 0.99 4.15 -5.25
CA ARG A 89 2.13 3.24 -5.28
C ARG A 89 3.41 3.95 -4.83
N GLU A 90 3.61 5.20 -5.23
CA GLU A 90 4.73 6.00 -4.77
C GLU A 90 4.61 6.36 -3.28
N HIS A 91 3.40 6.58 -2.75
CA HIS A 91 3.18 6.72 -1.31
C HIS A 91 3.63 5.47 -0.54
N ALA A 92 3.25 4.28 -1.01
CA ALA A 92 3.71 3.02 -0.42
C ALA A 92 5.25 2.91 -0.42
N ILE A 93 5.91 3.30 -1.52
CA ILE A 93 7.36 3.27 -1.64
C ILE A 93 8.02 4.27 -0.70
N LYS A 94 7.54 5.52 -0.64
CA LYS A 94 8.00 6.56 0.30
C LYS A 94 8.00 6.05 1.75
N LEU A 95 6.97 5.30 2.15
CA LEU A 95 6.86 4.72 3.50
C LEU A 95 7.84 3.55 3.72
N ILE A 96 8.03 2.68 2.72
CA ILE A 96 9.03 1.60 2.76
C ILE A 96 10.44 2.20 2.90
N GLU A 97 10.77 3.21 2.09
CA GLU A 97 12.05 3.90 2.14
C GLU A 97 12.28 4.58 3.49
N TYR A 98 11.23 5.20 4.07
CA TYR A 98 11.31 5.78 5.40
C TYR A 98 11.64 4.73 6.48
N LEU A 99 10.96 3.57 6.46
CA LEU A 99 11.26 2.46 7.38
C LEU A 99 12.69 1.96 7.21
N LEU A 100 13.15 1.77 5.97
CA LEU A 100 14.52 1.34 5.67
C LEU A 100 15.55 2.36 6.15
N MET A 101 15.30 3.66 5.93
CA MET A 101 16.15 4.75 6.43
C MET A 101 16.31 4.71 7.95
N ARG A 102 15.27 4.27 8.68
CA ARG A 102 15.27 4.16 10.14
C ARG A 102 15.68 2.76 10.66
N GLY A 103 16.30 1.96 9.80
CA GLY A 103 16.85 0.65 10.15
C GLY A 103 15.82 -0.46 10.37
N GLN A 104 14.61 -0.29 9.82
CA GLN A 104 13.57 -1.30 9.87
C GLN A 104 13.58 -2.15 8.59
N LEU A 105 12.74 -3.20 8.53
CA LEU A 105 12.61 -4.10 7.38
C LEU A 105 13.88 -4.90 7.00
N ILE A 106 14.81 -5.08 7.94
CA ILE A 106 16.09 -5.79 7.67
C ILE A 106 15.90 -7.30 7.50
N ASN A 107 15.01 -7.92 8.28
CA ASN A 107 14.85 -9.38 8.30
C ASN A 107 13.54 -9.84 7.64
N ASP A 108 12.46 -9.07 7.75
CA ASP A 108 11.09 -9.54 7.51
C ASP A 108 10.34 -8.69 6.49
N VAL A 109 10.82 -8.66 5.23
CA VAL A 109 10.09 -8.02 4.11
C VAL A 109 8.91 -8.88 3.65
N ASN A 110 8.96 -10.20 3.88
CA ASN A 110 7.93 -11.13 3.43
C ASN A 110 6.55 -10.88 4.08
N ASP A 111 6.52 -10.29 5.27
CA ASP A 111 5.29 -9.96 6.00
C ASP A 111 4.74 -8.56 5.68
N LEU A 112 5.45 -7.77 4.87
CA LEU A 112 5.06 -6.42 4.49
C LEU A 112 3.70 -6.39 3.77
N LEU A 113 3.46 -7.36 2.89
CA LEU A 113 2.23 -7.49 2.12
C LEU A 113 1.70 -8.92 2.25
N LYS A 114 0.53 -9.06 2.88
CA LYS A 114 -0.18 -10.33 2.99
C LYS A 114 -1.21 -10.45 1.87
N PHE A 115 -1.06 -11.49 1.06
CA PHE A 115 -1.96 -11.78 -0.06
C PHE A 115 -3.18 -12.62 0.39
N PRO A 116 -4.34 -12.50 -0.29
CA PRO A 116 -4.58 -11.64 -1.45
C PRO A 116 -4.78 -10.16 -1.08
N LEU A 117 -4.27 -9.27 -1.93
CA LEU A 117 -4.61 -7.85 -1.92
C LEU A 117 -5.64 -7.64 -3.03
N ASN A 118 -6.81 -7.12 -2.67
CA ASN A 118 -7.91 -6.92 -3.61
C ASN A 118 -8.33 -5.45 -3.59
N PRO A 119 -8.79 -4.89 -4.73
CA PRO A 119 -9.43 -3.59 -4.73
C PRO A 119 -10.69 -3.64 -3.85
N VAL A 120 -11.05 -2.50 -3.26
CA VAL A 120 -12.26 -2.41 -2.41
C VAL A 120 -13.53 -2.62 -3.24
N ARG A 121 -13.50 -2.23 -4.51
CA ARG A 121 -14.60 -2.29 -5.47
C ARG A 121 -14.05 -2.35 -6.90
N GLU A 122 -14.82 -2.94 -7.82
CA GLU A 122 -14.39 -3.15 -9.22
C GLU A 122 -15.33 -2.51 -10.25
N GLU A 123 -16.54 -2.10 -9.85
CA GLU A 123 -17.54 -1.51 -10.75
C GLU A 123 -18.24 -0.29 -10.17
N TRP A 124 -18.34 0.77 -10.97
CA TRP A 124 -19.01 2.02 -10.65
C TRP A 124 -20.14 2.31 -11.63
N ASN A 125 -21.19 2.98 -11.15
CA ASN A 125 -22.36 3.29 -11.98
C ASN A 125 -22.15 4.54 -12.84
N SER A 126 -21.25 5.44 -12.41
CA SER A 126 -20.98 6.73 -13.07
C SER A 126 -19.65 7.31 -12.60
N GLY A 127 -19.17 8.36 -13.29
CA GLY A 127 -18.03 9.15 -12.82
C GLY A 127 -18.28 9.79 -11.45
N MET A 128 -19.53 10.12 -11.12
CA MET A 128 -19.90 10.67 -9.82
C MET A 128 -19.72 9.66 -8.68
N ASP A 129 -20.17 8.42 -8.91
CA ASP A 129 -20.02 7.31 -7.97
C ASP A 129 -18.52 7.04 -7.70
N ALA A 130 -17.72 6.96 -8.77
CA ALA A 130 -16.27 6.74 -8.65
C ALA A 130 -15.53 7.88 -7.93
N LEU A 131 -15.83 9.16 -8.25
CA LEU A 131 -15.21 10.29 -7.55
C LEU A 131 -15.60 10.35 -6.07
N THR A 132 -16.83 9.97 -5.75
CA THR A 132 -17.30 9.92 -4.36
C THR A 132 -16.59 8.81 -3.58
N ASP A 133 -16.45 7.62 -4.19
CA ASP A 133 -15.69 6.52 -3.61
C ASP A 133 -14.20 6.89 -3.43
N ALA A 134 -13.60 7.56 -4.41
CA ALA A 134 -12.23 8.08 -4.30
C ALA A 134 -12.10 9.06 -3.13
N LEU A 135 -13.00 10.04 -2.99
CA LEU A 135 -12.96 10.99 -1.86
C LEU A 135 -13.12 10.28 -0.51
N ASN A 136 -13.98 9.26 -0.42
CA ASN A 136 -14.15 8.48 0.79
C ASN A 136 -12.92 7.63 1.14
N LEU A 137 -12.24 7.09 0.11
CA LEU A 137 -10.98 6.39 0.24
C LEU A 137 -9.91 7.33 0.78
N GLU A 138 -9.72 8.50 0.17
CA GLU A 138 -8.76 9.51 0.65
C GLU A 138 -9.03 9.92 2.09
N ALA A 139 -10.29 10.24 2.42
CA ALA A 139 -10.65 10.61 3.78
C ALA A 139 -10.36 9.50 4.80
N LYS A 140 -10.37 8.23 4.39
CA LYS A 140 -9.98 7.09 5.24
C LYS A 140 -8.46 7.01 5.39
N VAL A 141 -7.70 7.18 4.31
CA VAL A 141 -6.23 7.21 4.31
C VAL A 141 -5.73 8.36 5.20
N THR A 142 -6.27 9.56 5.03
CA THR A 142 -5.96 10.74 5.85
C THR A 142 -6.19 10.50 7.34
N ARG A 143 -7.31 9.87 7.72
CA ARG A 143 -7.57 9.51 9.12
C ARG A 143 -6.52 8.53 9.65
N SER A 144 -6.17 7.52 8.87
CA SER A 144 -5.14 6.54 9.21
C SER A 144 -3.77 7.20 9.46
N ILE A 145 -3.37 8.15 8.60
CA ILE A 145 -2.12 8.93 8.77
C ILE A 145 -2.16 9.75 10.08
N ARG A 146 -3.28 10.42 10.38
CA ARG A 146 -3.43 11.16 11.64
C ARG A 146 -3.35 10.28 12.88
N ASP A 147 -3.89 9.07 12.82
CA ASP A 147 -3.82 8.10 13.91
C ASP A 147 -2.38 7.60 14.12
N ILE A 148 -1.60 7.43 13.04
CA ILE A 148 -0.17 7.12 13.10
C ILE A 148 0.60 8.26 13.75
N ILE A 149 0.38 9.50 13.30
CA ILE A 149 1.00 10.69 13.88
C ILE A 149 0.75 10.76 15.39
N THR A 150 -0.50 10.61 15.81
CA THR A 150 -0.87 10.63 17.23
C THR A 150 -0.16 9.51 18.02
N THR A 151 -0.12 8.31 17.45
CA THR A 151 0.56 7.16 18.06
C THR A 151 2.06 7.39 18.19
N CYS A 152 2.69 8.06 17.22
CA CYS A 152 4.13 8.25 17.19
C CYS A 152 4.63 9.48 17.92
N GLU A 153 3.77 10.48 18.11
CA GLU A 153 4.03 11.61 18.98
C GLU A 153 3.95 11.20 20.46
N THR A 154 3.01 10.32 20.81
CA THR A 154 2.77 9.87 22.20
C THR A 154 2.54 8.35 22.33
N PRO A 155 3.54 7.50 22.00
CA PRO A 155 3.38 6.06 22.01
C PRO A 155 3.16 5.50 23.43
N ALA A 156 2.10 4.71 23.58
CA ALA A 156 1.76 4.08 24.84
C ALA A 156 2.88 3.12 25.31
N ASN A 157 3.27 3.23 26.59
CA ASN A 157 4.32 2.44 27.23
C ASN A 157 5.76 2.71 26.75
N TYR A 158 5.98 3.76 25.96
CA TYR A 158 7.31 4.20 25.53
C TYR A 158 7.56 5.65 25.94
N ASN A 159 8.77 5.95 26.41
CA ASN A 159 9.22 7.33 26.64
C ASN A 159 9.99 7.82 25.40
N PHE A 160 9.31 7.90 24.26
CA PHE A 160 9.88 8.26 22.98
C PHE A 160 8.85 9.05 22.18
N ASN A 161 9.23 10.20 21.62
CA ASN A 161 8.41 10.95 20.68
C ASN A 161 9.18 10.99 19.35
N ASP A 162 8.61 10.40 18.30
CA ASP A 162 9.25 10.33 16.99
C ASP A 162 9.01 11.62 16.20
N TYR A 163 9.66 12.71 16.62
CA TYR A 163 9.49 14.03 16.02
C TYR A 163 9.68 14.04 14.50
N HIS A 164 10.66 13.29 14.01
CA HIS A 164 10.95 13.24 12.57
C HIS A 164 9.87 12.49 11.78
N LEU A 165 9.31 11.40 12.32
CA LEU A 165 8.19 10.70 11.67
C LEU A 165 6.92 11.54 11.70
N VAL A 166 6.65 12.21 12.82
CA VAL A 166 5.51 13.12 12.97
C VAL A 166 5.60 14.26 11.96
N ASP A 167 6.78 14.90 11.84
CA ASP A 167 7.03 15.96 10.87
C ASP A 167 6.87 15.46 9.43
N TYR A 168 7.51 14.34 9.09
CA TYR A 168 7.44 13.75 7.74
C TYR A 168 5.99 13.45 7.31
N LEU A 169 5.21 12.78 8.15
CA LEU A 169 3.80 12.47 7.85
C LEU A 169 2.93 13.73 7.81
N SER A 170 3.25 14.76 8.60
CA SER A 170 2.48 16.00 8.63
C SER A 170 2.78 16.92 7.45
N GLY A 171 4.06 17.07 7.11
CA GLY A 171 4.54 18.00 6.09
C GLY A 171 4.39 17.48 4.67
N GLU A 172 4.63 16.19 4.46
CA GLU A 172 4.54 15.57 3.13
C GLU A 172 3.16 14.95 2.92
N PHE A 173 2.78 13.96 3.74
CA PHE A 173 1.58 13.15 3.49
C PHE A 173 0.28 13.92 3.75
N LEU A 174 0.12 14.57 4.91
CA LEU A 174 -1.13 15.30 5.19
C LEU A 174 -1.33 16.48 4.23
N GLU A 175 -0.25 17.13 3.78
CA GLU A 175 -0.32 18.19 2.77
C GLU A 175 -0.82 17.67 1.42
N GLU A 176 -0.30 16.52 0.96
CA GLU A 176 -0.77 15.83 -0.25
C GLU A 176 -2.24 15.40 -0.10
N GLN A 177 -2.61 14.75 1.02
CA GLN A 177 -3.98 14.31 1.31
C GLN A 177 -5.00 15.46 1.24
N TYR A 178 -4.76 16.57 1.95
CA TYR A 178 -5.73 17.68 1.98
C TYR A 178 -5.87 18.37 0.63
N LYS A 179 -4.81 18.43 -0.19
CA LYS A 179 -4.89 18.89 -1.58
C LYS A 179 -5.71 17.93 -2.44
N GLY A 180 -5.44 16.63 -2.36
CA GLY A 180 -6.14 15.58 -3.10
C GLY A 180 -7.64 15.56 -2.79
N GLU A 181 -8.01 15.53 -1.51
CA GLU A 181 -9.39 15.59 -1.05
C GLU A 181 -10.11 16.84 -1.58
N ARG A 182 -9.45 18.01 -1.52
CA ARG A 182 -10.02 19.25 -2.04
C ARG A 182 -10.25 19.20 -3.55
N VAL A 183 -9.31 18.63 -4.31
CA VAL A 183 -9.44 18.43 -5.76
C VAL A 183 -10.63 17.52 -6.06
N LEU A 184 -10.73 16.36 -5.41
CA LEU A 184 -11.84 15.42 -5.59
C LEU A 184 -13.19 16.05 -5.23
N ALA A 185 -13.30 16.73 -4.10
CA ALA A 185 -14.52 17.43 -3.70
C ALA A 185 -14.93 18.52 -4.71
N GLY A 186 -13.95 19.20 -5.32
CA GLY A 186 -14.16 20.15 -6.41
C GLY A 186 -14.72 19.47 -7.67
N LYS A 187 -14.13 18.35 -8.09
CA LYS A 187 -14.59 17.55 -9.23
C LYS A 187 -16.01 17.04 -9.03
N ILE A 188 -16.33 16.48 -7.86
CA ILE A 188 -17.68 16.05 -7.47
C ILE A 188 -18.67 17.21 -7.59
N SER A 189 -18.35 18.37 -7.04
CA SER A 189 -19.23 19.55 -7.09
C SER A 189 -19.50 20.01 -8.53
N THR A 190 -18.47 20.04 -9.36
CA THR A 190 -18.59 20.46 -10.77
C THR A 190 -19.39 19.45 -11.59
N LEU A 191 -19.01 18.17 -11.54
CA LEU A 191 -19.70 17.12 -12.26
C LEU A 191 -21.17 17.01 -11.83
N GLY A 192 -21.46 17.18 -10.54
CA GLY A 192 -22.83 17.11 -10.01
C GLY A 192 -23.73 18.17 -10.60
N LYS A 193 -23.24 19.42 -10.65
CA LYS A 193 -23.96 20.53 -11.30
C LYS A 193 -24.14 20.29 -12.81
N MET A 194 -23.15 19.68 -13.47
CA MET A 194 -23.24 19.36 -14.89
C MET A 194 -24.27 18.26 -15.16
N ILE A 195 -24.31 17.20 -14.35
CA ILE A 195 -25.25 16.08 -14.48
C ILE A 195 -26.69 16.55 -14.20
N VAL A 196 -26.92 17.35 -13.15
CA VAL A 196 -28.26 17.86 -12.81
C VAL A 196 -28.87 18.65 -13.98
N ASN A 197 -28.05 19.43 -14.69
CA ASN A 197 -28.53 20.30 -15.78
C ASN A 197 -28.49 19.65 -17.17
N ASN A 198 -27.62 18.66 -17.40
CA ASN A 198 -27.32 18.15 -18.75
C ASN A 198 -27.28 16.61 -18.85
N GLY A 199 -27.54 15.88 -17.76
CA GLY A 199 -27.57 14.41 -17.74
C GLY A 199 -26.26 13.77 -18.25
N PRO A 200 -26.32 12.72 -19.10
CA PRO A 200 -25.15 12.02 -19.62
C PRO A 200 -24.18 12.90 -20.43
N LEU A 201 -24.67 13.97 -21.07
CA LEU A 201 -23.81 14.91 -21.78
C LEU A 201 -22.87 15.65 -20.81
N GLY A 202 -23.32 15.92 -19.59
CA GLY A 202 -22.51 16.55 -18.56
C GLY A 202 -21.28 15.72 -18.20
N GLU A 203 -21.44 14.41 -18.01
CA GLU A 203 -20.32 13.51 -17.73
C GLU A 203 -19.37 13.37 -18.93
N PHE A 204 -19.91 13.28 -20.15
CA PHE A 204 -19.09 13.23 -21.36
C PHE A 204 -18.22 14.49 -21.52
N LEU A 205 -18.78 15.68 -21.33
CA LEU A 205 -18.03 16.93 -21.42
C LEU A 205 -16.98 17.03 -20.31
N PHE A 206 -17.33 16.61 -19.10
CA PHE A 206 -16.40 16.57 -17.97
C PHE A 206 -15.21 15.65 -18.25
N ASP A 207 -15.45 14.45 -18.80
CA ASP A 207 -14.41 13.51 -19.22
C ASP A 207 -13.43 14.14 -20.22
N LYS A 208 -13.93 14.88 -21.22
CA LYS A 208 -13.05 15.57 -22.19
C LYS A 208 -12.20 16.64 -21.54
N LYS A 209 -12.75 17.38 -20.57
CA LYS A 209 -11.98 18.37 -19.79
C LYS A 209 -10.92 17.69 -18.93
N LEU A 210 -11.24 16.57 -18.29
CA LEU A 210 -10.32 15.81 -17.46
C LEU A 210 -9.15 15.25 -18.27
N LEU A 211 -9.42 14.73 -19.47
CA LEU A 211 -8.39 14.21 -20.39
C LEU A 211 -7.34 15.28 -20.76
N ASN A 212 -7.80 16.51 -20.95
CA ASN A 212 -6.97 17.67 -21.32
C ASN A 212 -6.32 18.36 -20.11
N GLY A 213 -6.58 17.92 -18.88
CA GLY A 213 -6.08 18.56 -17.66
C GLY A 213 -6.71 19.93 -17.39
N GLU A 214 -7.93 20.17 -17.85
CA GLU A 214 -8.64 21.45 -17.71
C GLU A 214 -9.52 21.51 -16.45
N VAL A 215 -9.73 20.38 -15.77
CA VAL A 215 -10.50 20.23 -14.52
C VAL A 215 -9.88 19.21 -13.60
#